data_AF-A0A2V9VE09-F1
#
_entry.id   AF-A0A2V9VE09-F1
#
_cell.length_a   1.000
_cell.length_b   1.000
_cell.length_c   1.000
_cell.angle_alpha   90.00
_cell.angle_beta   90.00
_cell.angle_gamma   90.00
#
_symmetry.space_group_name_H-M   'P 1'
#
loop_
_entity.id
_entity.type
_entity.pdbx_description
1 polymer ?
#
loop_
_entity_poly.entity_id
_entity_poly.type
_entity_poly.pdbx_seq_one_letter_code
_entity_poly.pdbx_strand_id
1 'polypeptide(L)'
;MSRTPDERLYSTGTRDTFSYTRCFVSLGSPDGAEFDFTTCDDKGNFAFTGIPNGDWKITVFDQWNDQIVDGISTPVRLTTGSTVDLGNVAVHAWKQNLYTRTFFDQNWDGLSQDDEPGLSLVPTNIRFRDGSISNFNSTDLGGFAGFNE
;
A
#
# COMPACT_ATOMS: atom_id res chain seq x y z
N MET A 1 19.87 6.80 23.29
CA MET A 1 20.12 6.10 22.02
C MET A 1 18.79 5.59 21.51
N SER A 2 18.29 6.14 20.40
CA SER A 2 17.02 5.70 19.81
C SER A 2 17.18 4.26 19.33
N ARG A 3 16.41 3.34 19.91
CA ARG A 3 16.19 2.03 19.30
C ARG A 3 15.59 2.29 17.92
N THR A 4 15.99 1.53 16.90
CA THR A 4 15.24 1.56 15.65
C THR A 4 13.79 1.18 15.98
N PRO A 5 12.80 1.97 15.52
CA PRO A 5 11.41 1.56 15.67
C PRO A 5 11.24 0.15 15.08
N ASP A 6 10.48 -0.71 15.77
CA ASP A 6 10.09 -2.02 15.23
C ASP A 6 9.13 -1.74 14.08
N GLU A 7 9.63 -1.78 12.85
CA GLU A 7 8.83 -1.55 11.65
C GLU A 7 8.11 -2.85 11.29
N ARG A 8 6.84 -2.93 11.68
CA ARG A 8 5.96 -4.02 11.28
C ARG A 8 5.01 -3.53 10.21
N LEU A 9 5.08 -4.19 9.06
CA LEU A 9 4.20 -3.93 7.94
C LEU A 9 2.99 -4.85 8.05
N TYR A 10 1.80 -4.26 7.94
CA TYR A 10 0.54 -4.98 7.95
C TYR A 10 -0.19 -4.71 6.64
N SER A 11 -0.82 -5.76 6.09
CA SER A 11 -1.71 -5.59 4.95
C SER A 11 -2.91 -4.75 5.37
N THR A 12 -3.27 -3.77 4.55
CA THR A 12 -4.51 -2.99 4.68
C THR A 12 -5.76 -3.81 4.40
N GLY A 13 -5.62 -4.97 3.74
CA GLY A 13 -6.74 -5.80 3.29
C GLY A 13 -7.57 -5.20 2.14
N THR A 14 -7.30 -3.96 1.75
CA THR A 14 -7.95 -3.25 0.63
C THR A 14 -6.92 -2.54 -0.25
N ARG A 15 -7.32 -2.22 -1.48
CA ARG A 15 -6.49 -1.48 -2.45
C ARG A 15 -6.78 0.03 -2.44
N ASP A 16 -7.41 0.56 -1.40
CA ASP A 16 -7.88 1.95 -1.37
C ASP A 16 -6.73 2.96 -1.55
N THR A 17 -5.56 2.66 -0.97
CA THR A 17 -4.33 3.45 -1.13
C THR A 17 -3.91 3.64 -2.59
N PHE A 18 -4.21 2.70 -3.49
CA PHE A 18 -3.86 2.76 -4.92
C PHE A 18 -5.08 2.85 -5.83
N SER A 19 -6.26 3.18 -5.29
CA SER A 19 -7.54 3.24 -6.03
C SER A 19 -7.50 4.17 -7.25
N TYR A 20 -6.59 5.14 -7.26
CA TYR A 20 -6.40 6.10 -8.35
C TYR A 20 -5.56 5.58 -9.53
N THR A 21 -4.84 4.46 -9.36
CA THR A 21 -3.99 3.87 -10.40
C THR A 21 -4.45 2.46 -10.76
N ARG A 22 -4.24 2.04 -12.01
CA ARG A 22 -4.59 0.70 -12.48
C ARG A 22 -3.44 -0.27 -12.21
N CYS A 23 -3.76 -1.40 -11.59
CA CYS A 23 -2.80 -2.47 -11.31
C CYS A 23 -2.69 -3.44 -12.50
N PHE A 24 -1.47 -3.89 -12.75
CA PHE A 24 -1.10 -4.86 -13.76
C PHE A 24 -0.29 -5.99 -13.13
N VAL A 25 -0.50 -7.20 -13.63
CA VAL A 25 0.20 -8.39 -13.16
C VAL A 25 0.72 -9.15 -14.35
N SER A 26 1.99 -9.54 -14.30
CA SER A 26 2.57 -10.49 -15.25
C SER A 26 3.01 -11.77 -14.54
N LEU A 27 2.99 -12.86 -15.30
CA LEU A 27 3.45 -14.18 -14.87
C LEU A 27 4.61 -14.60 -15.74
N GLY A 28 5.68 -15.12 -15.12
CA GLY A 28 6.89 -15.51 -15.83
C GLY A 28 7.66 -16.66 -15.19
N SER A 29 8.66 -17.13 -15.92
CA SER A 29 9.68 -18.02 -15.36
C SER A 29 10.58 -17.23 -14.40
N PRO A 30 11.00 -17.79 -13.25
CA PRO A 30 11.95 -17.14 -12.34
C PRO A 30 13.24 -16.67 -13.04
N ASP A 31 13.73 -17.46 -14.01
CA ASP A 31 14.98 -17.21 -14.73
C ASP A 31 14.75 -16.84 -16.21
N GLY A 32 13.52 -16.46 -16.58
CA GLY A 32 13.14 -16.23 -17.96
C GLY A 32 12.18 -15.06 -18.15
N ALA A 33 11.64 -14.95 -19.37
CA ALA A 33 10.69 -13.91 -19.71
C ALA A 33 9.30 -14.17 -19.07
N GLU A 34 8.58 -13.08 -18.87
CA GLU A 34 7.14 -13.08 -18.66
C GLU A 34 6.43 -13.57 -19.92
N PHE A 35 5.42 -14.43 -19.75
CA PHE A 35 4.68 -15.03 -20.87
C PHE A 35 3.16 -14.82 -20.79
N ASP A 36 2.65 -14.35 -19.65
CA ASP A 36 1.25 -14.00 -19.48
C ASP A 36 1.11 -12.65 -18.76
N PHE A 37 0.02 -11.95 -19.05
CA PHE A 37 -0.24 -10.59 -18.59
C PHE A 37 -1.73 -10.37 -18.38
N THR A 38 -2.09 -9.78 -17.24
CA THR A 38 -3.47 -9.42 -16.93
C THR A 38 -3.54 -8.08 -16.23
N THR A 39 -4.73 -7.50 -16.24
CA THR A 39 -5.02 -6.24 -15.56
C THR A 39 -5.91 -6.53 -14.35
N CYS A 40 -5.57 -5.96 -13.20
CA CYS A 40 -6.37 -6.10 -11.98
C CYS A 40 -7.71 -5.37 -12.13
N ASP A 41 -8.77 -5.84 -11.46
CA ASP A 41 -10.02 -5.09 -11.35
C ASP A 41 -9.89 -3.87 -10.42
N ASP A 42 -10.98 -3.13 -10.20
CA ASP A 42 -10.98 -1.92 -9.38
C ASP A 42 -10.69 -2.20 -7.89
N LYS A 43 -10.86 -3.45 -7.45
CA LYS A 43 -10.55 -3.90 -6.09
C LYS A 43 -9.14 -4.52 -6.00
N GLY A 44 -8.42 -4.65 -7.10
CA GLY A 44 -7.10 -5.25 -7.16
C GLY A 44 -7.08 -6.75 -7.42
N ASN A 45 -8.21 -7.38 -7.72
CA ASN A 45 -8.24 -8.82 -8.00
C ASN A 45 -7.74 -9.11 -9.41
N PHE A 46 -7.05 -10.23 -9.59
CA PHE A 46 -6.59 -10.71 -10.88
C PHE A 46 -6.69 -12.24 -10.95
N ALA A 47 -6.72 -12.78 -12.16
CA ALA A 47 -6.71 -14.22 -12.39
C ALA A 47 -5.94 -14.55 -13.67
N PHE A 48 -5.24 -15.68 -13.62
CA PHE A 48 -4.60 -16.32 -14.77
C PHE A 48 -5.22 -17.70 -14.99
N THR A 49 -5.42 -18.09 -16.24
CA THR A 49 -6.04 -19.37 -16.61
C THR A 49 -5.23 -20.08 -17.66
N GLY A 50 -5.20 -21.42 -17.63
CA GLY A 50 -4.47 -22.21 -18.62
C GLY A 50 -2.95 -22.22 -18.42
N ILE A 51 -2.49 -21.91 -17.20
CA ILE A 51 -1.06 -21.89 -16.86
C ILE A 51 -0.55 -23.34 -16.73
N PRO A 52 0.58 -23.69 -17.37
CA PRO A 52 1.20 -25.00 -17.21
C PRO A 52 1.64 -25.28 -15.77
N ASN A 53 1.72 -26.56 -15.42
CA ASN A 53 2.33 -27.00 -14.17
C ASN A 53 3.80 -26.55 -14.13
N GLY A 54 4.22 -25.96 -13.01
CA GLY A 54 5.57 -25.42 -12.85
C GLY A 54 5.71 -24.52 -11.64
N ASP A 55 6.94 -24.03 -11.46
CA ASP A 55 7.28 -22.96 -10.54
C ASP A 55 7.39 -21.66 -11.35
N TRP A 56 6.59 -20.68 -10.97
CA TRP A 56 6.46 -19.40 -11.65
C TRP A 56 6.71 -18.25 -10.68
N LYS A 57 6.93 -17.06 -11.23
CA LYS A 57 6.97 -15.81 -10.50
C LYS A 57 5.86 -14.89 -10.97
N ILE A 58 5.38 -14.06 -10.06
CA ILE A 58 4.48 -12.96 -10.37
C ILE A 58 5.22 -11.64 -10.25
N THR A 59 4.95 -10.73 -11.18
CA THR A 59 5.37 -9.34 -11.12
C THR A 59 4.16 -8.43 -11.05
N VAL A 60 4.10 -7.55 -10.05
CA VAL A 60 3.01 -6.57 -9.89
C VAL A 60 3.55 -5.15 -10.10
N PHE A 61 2.82 -4.35 -10.88
CA PHE A 61 3.15 -2.95 -11.17
C PHE A 61 1.91 -2.17 -11.58
N ASP A 62 1.95 -0.84 -11.59
CA ASP A 62 0.80 0.02 -11.93
C ASP A 62 1.06 0.94 -13.13
N GLN A 63 0.00 1.64 -13.56
CA GLN A 63 0.03 2.54 -14.71
C GLN A 63 1.03 3.70 -14.56
N TRP A 64 1.17 4.23 -13.34
CA TRP A 64 1.93 5.45 -13.08
C TRP A 64 3.24 5.21 -12.33
N ASN A 65 3.58 3.94 -12.06
CA ASN A 65 4.73 3.52 -11.28
C ASN A 65 4.73 4.17 -9.87
N ASP A 66 3.56 4.22 -9.23
CA ASP A 66 3.40 4.66 -7.84
C ASP A 66 3.52 3.49 -6.86
N GLN A 67 3.31 2.25 -7.32
CA GLN A 67 3.70 1.05 -6.57
C GLN A 67 5.09 0.59 -6.99
N ILE A 68 5.88 0.13 -6.02
CA ILE A 68 7.17 -0.50 -6.28
C ILE A 68 6.92 -1.73 -7.13
N VAL A 69 7.60 -1.77 -8.28
CA VAL A 69 7.59 -2.95 -9.15
C VAL A 69 8.24 -4.09 -8.39
N ASP A 70 7.44 -5.07 -8.03
CA ASP A 70 7.89 -6.26 -7.34
C ASP A 70 7.78 -7.45 -8.28
N GLY A 71 8.93 -7.89 -8.80
CA GLY A 71 9.00 -8.90 -9.87
C GLY A 71 9.76 -10.18 -9.54
N ILE A 72 10.11 -10.41 -8.26
CA ILE A 72 10.87 -11.60 -7.85
C ILE A 72 10.39 -12.16 -6.49
N SER A 73 9.61 -11.41 -5.70
CA SER A 73 9.30 -11.81 -4.32
C SER A 73 8.24 -12.91 -4.19
N THR A 74 7.40 -13.11 -5.22
CA THR A 74 6.17 -13.91 -5.11
C THR A 74 6.25 -15.18 -5.96
N PRO A 75 6.79 -16.29 -5.41
CA PRO A 75 6.81 -17.58 -6.10
C PRO A 75 5.44 -18.24 -6.09
N VAL A 76 5.07 -18.84 -7.21
CA VAL A 76 3.81 -19.57 -7.40
C VAL A 76 4.11 -20.96 -7.91
N ARG A 77 3.72 -21.99 -7.15
CA ARG A 77 3.82 -23.38 -7.61
C ARG A 77 2.45 -23.90 -8.03
N LEU A 78 2.33 -24.32 -9.28
CA LEU A 78 1.12 -24.93 -9.82
C LEU A 78 1.28 -26.44 -9.97
N THR A 79 0.22 -27.17 -9.70
CA THR A 79 0.13 -28.61 -9.95
C THR A 79 -1.01 -28.91 -10.92
N THR A 80 -1.04 -30.10 -11.51
CA THR A 80 -2.00 -30.43 -12.57
C THR A 80 -3.44 -30.34 -12.06
N GLY A 81 -4.26 -29.51 -12.71
CA GLY A 81 -5.68 -29.34 -12.38
C GLY A 81 -5.95 -28.54 -11.10
N SER A 82 -4.94 -27.89 -10.51
CA SER A 82 -5.12 -27.09 -9.30
C SER A 82 -5.39 -25.61 -9.62
N THR A 83 -6.37 -25.03 -8.92
CA THR A 83 -6.45 -23.58 -8.72
C THR A 83 -5.63 -23.24 -7.47
N VAL A 84 -4.70 -22.29 -7.60
CA VAL A 84 -3.93 -21.77 -6.47
C VAL A 84 -4.48 -20.39 -6.13
N ASP A 85 -4.99 -20.26 -4.91
CA ASP A 85 -5.30 -18.97 -4.31
C ASP A 85 -4.02 -18.37 -3.74
N LEU A 86 -3.64 -17.20 -4.24
CA LEU A 86 -2.45 -16.47 -3.80
C LEU A 86 -2.71 -15.66 -2.52
N GLY A 87 -3.98 -15.50 -2.14
CA GLY A 87 -4.38 -14.56 -1.10
C GLY A 87 -3.97 -13.13 -1.44
N ASN A 88 -3.65 -12.35 -0.41
CA ASN A 88 -3.22 -10.97 -0.58
C ASN A 88 -1.72 -10.92 -0.91
N VAL A 89 -1.39 -10.48 -2.12
CA VAL A 89 -0.01 -10.16 -2.52
C VAL A 89 0.32 -8.76 -1.99
N ALA A 90 1.31 -8.67 -1.10
CA ALA A 90 1.73 -7.40 -0.53
C ALA A 90 2.49 -6.56 -1.57
N VAL A 91 2.06 -5.31 -1.75
CA VAL A 91 2.74 -4.33 -2.62
C VAL A 91 3.05 -3.08 -1.81
N HIS A 92 4.14 -2.41 -2.15
CA HIS A 92 4.62 -1.23 -1.45
C HIS A 92 4.48 0.01 -2.33
N ALA A 93 4.19 1.16 -1.74
CA ALA A 93 4.21 2.43 -2.44
C ALA A 93 5.65 2.93 -2.61
N TRP A 94 5.97 3.53 -3.75
CA TRP A 94 7.24 4.23 -3.94
C TRP A 94 7.42 5.40 -2.98
N LYS A 95 6.30 6.01 -2.58
CA LYS A 95 6.25 7.19 -1.74
C LYS A 95 5.26 6.98 -0.61
N GLN A 96 5.65 7.42 0.58
CA GLN A 96 4.85 7.21 1.78
C GLN A 96 3.91 8.38 1.99
N ASN A 97 2.66 8.07 2.33
CA ASN A 97 1.68 9.06 2.72
C ASN A 97 1.53 9.04 4.24
N LEU A 98 1.59 10.22 4.86
CA LEU A 98 1.35 10.38 6.29
C LEU A 98 0.04 11.13 6.50
N TYR A 99 -0.90 10.49 7.20
CA TYR A 99 -2.16 11.11 7.57
C TYR A 99 -2.21 11.32 9.07
N THR A 100 -2.54 12.54 9.48
CA THR A 100 -2.72 12.90 10.89
C THR A 100 -4.12 13.46 11.09
N ARG A 101 -4.67 13.25 12.28
CA ARG A 101 -5.92 13.88 12.70
C ARG A 101 -5.71 14.51 14.06
N THR A 102 -6.06 15.78 14.19
CA THR A 102 -6.17 16.47 15.48
C THR A 102 -7.64 16.59 15.83
N PHE A 103 -8.03 16.16 17.02
CA PHE A 103 -9.42 16.01 17.43
C PHE A 103 -9.60 16.37 18.91
N PHE A 104 -10.83 16.66 19.31
CA PHE A 104 -11.19 16.75 20.71
C PHE A 104 -11.48 15.36 21.25
N ASP A 105 -10.63 14.90 22.15
CA ASP A 105 -10.84 13.66 22.90
C ASP A 105 -11.99 13.86 23.90
N GLN A 106 -13.19 13.40 23.55
CA GLN A 106 -14.40 13.61 24.36
C GLN A 106 -14.59 12.51 25.40
N ASN A 107 -14.05 11.32 25.14
CA ASN A 107 -14.20 10.13 25.98
C ASN A 107 -12.95 9.82 26.84
N TRP A 108 -11.88 10.58 26.65
CA TRP A 108 -10.60 10.56 27.38
C TRP A 108 -9.76 9.30 27.15
N ASP A 109 -9.87 8.67 25.98
CA ASP A 109 -9.12 7.44 25.67
C ASP A 109 -7.89 7.68 24.78
N GLY A 110 -7.70 8.90 24.27
CA GLY A 110 -6.57 9.29 23.43
C GLY A 110 -6.55 8.63 22.04
N LEU A 111 -7.64 8.00 21.63
CA LEU A 111 -7.82 7.42 20.30
C LEU A 111 -8.86 8.24 19.55
N SER A 112 -8.65 8.43 18.25
CA SER A 112 -9.59 9.20 17.46
C SER A 112 -10.77 8.35 17.02
N GLN A 113 -12.00 8.78 17.31
CA GLN A 113 -13.21 8.13 16.79
C GLN A 113 -14.06 9.04 15.88
N ASP A 114 -14.97 8.42 15.14
CA ASP A 114 -15.83 9.11 14.15
C ASP A 114 -16.83 10.08 14.79
N ASP A 115 -17.22 9.85 16.05
CA ASP A 115 -18.12 10.73 16.82
C ASP A 115 -17.39 11.91 17.47
N GLU A 116 -16.07 11.95 17.42
CA GLU A 116 -15.28 13.03 17.99
C GLU A 116 -15.05 14.17 16.98
N PRO A 117 -15.25 15.44 17.38
CA PRO A 117 -15.05 16.56 16.48
C PRO A 117 -13.57 16.82 16.22
N GLY A 118 -13.26 17.10 14.95
CA GLY A 118 -11.94 17.53 14.53
C GLY A 118 -11.58 18.96 14.95
N LEU A 119 -10.30 19.21 15.14
CA LEU A 119 -9.75 20.53 15.40
C LEU A 119 -9.22 21.14 14.10
N SER A 120 -9.92 22.13 13.58
CA SER A 120 -9.59 22.77 12.30
C SER A 120 -8.49 23.83 12.40
N LEU A 121 -7.76 24.03 11.30
CA LEU A 121 -6.74 25.06 11.14
C LEU A 121 -5.59 24.99 12.16
N VAL A 122 -5.34 23.80 12.71
CA VAL A 122 -4.19 23.54 13.57
C VAL A 122 -2.96 23.42 12.68
N PRO A 123 -1.92 24.26 12.87
CA PRO A 123 -0.70 24.17 12.09
C PRO A 123 0.05 22.88 12.44
N THR A 124 0.34 22.07 11.43
CA THR A 124 1.09 20.82 11.54
C THR A 124 2.37 20.93 10.69
N ASN A 125 3.48 20.38 11.19
CA ASN A 125 4.73 20.35 10.45
C ASN A 125 5.41 18.99 10.57
N ILE A 126 6.04 18.59 9.47
CA ILE A 126 6.91 17.42 9.44
C ILE A 126 8.34 17.91 9.52
N ARG A 127 9.15 17.24 10.35
CA ARG A 127 10.58 17.51 10.51
C ARG A 127 11.38 16.31 10.05
N PHE A 128 12.52 16.59 9.42
CA PHE A 128 13.53 15.58 9.18
C PHE A 128 14.18 15.15 10.51
N ARG A 129 14.93 14.05 10.48
CA ARG A 129 15.63 13.53 11.66
C ARG A 129 16.69 14.50 12.21
N ASP A 130 17.18 15.41 11.38
CA ASP A 130 18.10 16.49 11.78
C ASP A 130 17.37 17.68 12.44
N GLY A 131 16.04 17.65 12.55
CA GLY A 131 15.20 18.66 13.17
C GLY A 131 14.80 19.82 12.26
N SER A 132 15.32 19.88 11.04
CA SER A 132 14.91 20.86 10.03
C SER A 132 13.48 20.59 9.55
N ILE A 133 12.80 21.63 9.05
CA ILE A 133 11.41 21.52 8.61
C ILE A 133 11.37 20.95 7.19
N SER A 134 10.57 19.91 7.01
CA SER A 134 10.31 19.26 5.73
C SER A 134 9.10 19.89 5.03
N ASN A 135 7.93 19.86 5.68
CA ASN A 135 6.68 20.33 5.11
C ASN A 135 5.85 21.08 6.15
N PHE A 136 5.04 22.03 5.68
CA PHE A 136 4.02 22.71 6.47
C PHE A 136 2.64 22.31 5.95
N ASN A 137 1.71 22.05 6.87
CA ASN A 137 0.31 21.89 6.54
C ASN A 137 -0.55 22.45 7.69
N SER A 138 -1.86 22.50 7.50
CA SER A 138 -2.81 22.78 8.57
C SER A 138 -4.00 21.86 8.44
N THR A 139 -4.64 21.54 9.57
CA THR A 139 -5.78 20.62 9.56
C THR A 139 -6.99 21.22 8.84
N ASP A 140 -7.75 20.38 8.15
CA ASP A 140 -9.03 20.72 7.55
C ASP A 140 -10.16 20.85 8.59
N LEU A 141 -11.40 21.04 8.14
CA LEU A 141 -12.57 21.16 9.04
C LEU A 141 -12.84 19.88 9.86
N GLY A 142 -12.40 18.71 9.39
CA GLY A 142 -12.49 17.43 10.09
C GLY A 142 -11.29 17.13 10.98
N GLY A 143 -10.34 18.06 11.06
CA GLY A 143 -9.12 17.92 11.84
C GLY A 143 -8.01 17.13 11.13
N PHE A 144 -8.16 16.80 9.85
CA PHE A 144 -7.20 16.00 9.10
C PHE A 144 -6.11 16.86 8.47
N ALA A 145 -4.86 16.41 8.56
CA ALA A 145 -3.74 16.93 7.79
C ALA A 145 -2.97 15.77 7.14
N GLY A 146 -3.04 15.70 5.82
CA GLY A 146 -2.33 14.73 4.99
C GLY A 146 -1.02 15.29 4.43
N PHE A 147 -0.01 14.43 4.34
CA PHE A 147 1.27 14.70 3.70
C PHE A 147 1.49 13.59 2.68
N ASN A 148 1.24 13.89 1.42
CA ASN A 148 1.48 12.98 0.31
C ASN A 148 2.77 13.42 -0.37
N GLU A 149 3.69 12.49 -0.60
CA GLU A 149 4.91 12.69 -1.38
C GLU A 149 4.73 12.16 -2.81
#